data_AF-A0A7X6IBT9-F1
#
_entry.id   AF-A0A7X6IBT9-F1
#
_cell.length_a   1.000
_cell.length_b   1.000
_cell.length_c   1.000
_cell.angle_alpha   90.00
_cell.angle_beta   90.00
_cell.angle_gamma   90.00
#
_symmetry.space_group_name_H-M   'P 1'
#
loop_
_entity.id
_entity.type
_entity.pdbx_description
1 polymer ?
#
loop_
_entity_poly.entity_id
_entity_poly.type
_entity_poly.pdbx_seq_one_letter_code
_entity_poly.pdbx_strand_id
1 'polypeptide(L)'
;MGVEKKNRSEILYRLAADLFVKSKGDEDLSSKIDRLRDGIKKEIESENTIFGKFRELVESFEGIIPEEKQRYNAAVKALSTTSKLSRQEIVKAVNNQLEELKTLEKGLVPALAGWRDEFKEMKAKSLEIRDEISKLRKKIGRLESEEKGILNDMVAREKEMEPVEKSVGELFTEMGAEITDIKKKIEEFTFEGAASQPIPPRASIHKSDIPGEEKGGGKQKNEIRESSAPQDTEWEKACPMCGGRLSFHVKDEMWLCYTCAYEESKKG
;
A
#
# COMPACT_ATOMS: atom_id res chain seq x y z
N MET A 1 -7.24 -24.64 28.53
CA MET A 1 -6.50 -24.12 29.70
C MET A 1 -6.84 -22.69 30.14
N GLY A 2 -7.70 -21.92 29.44
CA GLY A 2 -8.00 -20.52 29.79
C GLY A 2 -9.16 -20.29 30.77
N VAL A 3 -10.00 -21.29 31.03
CA VAL A 3 -11.26 -21.12 31.79
C VAL A 3 -11.04 -21.22 33.30
N GLU A 4 -10.15 -22.09 33.77
CA GLU A 4 -9.90 -22.28 35.21
C GLU A 4 -9.11 -21.13 35.85
N LYS A 5 -8.16 -20.52 35.12
CA LYS A 5 -7.40 -19.36 35.61
C LYS A 5 -8.27 -18.13 35.82
N LYS A 6 -9.30 -17.96 34.98
CA LYS A 6 -10.24 -16.83 35.06
C LYS A 6 -11.08 -16.92 36.34
N ASN A 7 -11.48 -18.14 36.72
CA ASN A 7 -12.30 -18.39 37.91
C ASN A 7 -11.55 -18.13 39.23
N ARG A 8 -10.24 -18.43 39.30
CA ARG A 8 -9.45 -18.28 40.55
C ARG A 8 -9.07 -16.84 40.88
N SER A 9 -8.68 -16.07 39.86
CA SER A 9 -8.47 -14.62 39.96
C SER A 9 -9.72 -13.93 40.50
N GLU A 10 -10.90 -14.30 40.00
CA GLU A 10 -12.18 -13.74 40.41
C GLU A 10 -12.49 -14.00 41.90
N ILE A 11 -12.07 -15.14 42.46
CA ILE A 11 -12.24 -15.46 43.89
C ILE A 11 -11.39 -14.53 44.77
N LEU A 12 -10.14 -14.26 44.40
CA LEU A 12 -9.28 -13.34 45.15
C LEU A 12 -9.77 -11.89 45.04
N TYR A 13 -10.26 -11.49 43.87
CA TYR A 13 -10.88 -10.16 43.69
C TYR A 13 -12.15 -10.01 44.52
N ARG A 14 -12.98 -11.05 44.63
CA ARG A 14 -14.17 -11.04 45.50
C ARG A 14 -13.80 -10.97 46.98
N LEU A 15 -12.80 -11.75 47.43
CA LEU A 15 -12.31 -11.69 48.81
C LEU A 15 -11.71 -10.32 49.16
N ALA A 16 -10.96 -9.72 48.24
CA ALA A 16 -10.44 -8.37 48.38
C ALA A 16 -11.56 -7.33 48.42
N ALA A 17 -12.55 -7.44 47.54
CA ALA A 17 -13.71 -6.54 47.52
C ALA A 17 -14.53 -6.64 48.82
N ASP A 18 -14.73 -7.84 49.36
CA ASP A 18 -15.46 -8.08 50.61
C ASP A 18 -14.77 -7.46 51.84
N LEU A 19 -13.44 -7.32 51.81
CA LEU A 19 -12.68 -6.58 52.83
C LEU A 19 -12.98 -5.08 52.82
N PHE A 20 -13.20 -4.49 51.64
CA PHE A 20 -13.44 -3.04 51.49
C PHE A 20 -14.92 -2.65 51.56
N VAL A 21 -15.86 -3.56 51.26
CA VAL A 21 -17.30 -3.24 51.14
C VAL A 21 -18.09 -3.40 52.46
N LYS A 22 -17.60 -4.17 53.45
CA LYS A 22 -18.29 -4.34 54.74
C LYS A 22 -17.34 -4.39 55.95
N SER A 23 -16.94 -3.23 56.47
CA SER A 23 -16.29 -3.06 57.79
C SER A 23 -17.24 -2.57 58.90
N LYS A 24 -18.57 -2.58 58.68
CA LYS A 24 -19.56 -2.06 59.64
C LYS A 24 -20.02 -3.06 60.73
N GLY A 25 -19.29 -4.14 60.98
CA GLY A 25 -19.65 -5.09 62.03
C GLY A 25 -18.41 -5.70 62.66
N ASP A 26 -18.38 -5.69 63.99
CA ASP A 26 -17.29 -6.13 64.88
C ASP A 26 -17.00 -7.65 64.82
N GLU A 27 -17.66 -8.40 63.94
CA GLU A 27 -17.20 -9.74 63.55
C GLU A 27 -16.04 -9.64 62.55
N ASP A 28 -14.94 -9.29 63.20
CA ASP A 28 -13.56 -9.69 63.04
C ASP A 28 -12.94 -9.49 61.66
N LEU A 29 -12.58 -8.23 61.42
CA LEU A 29 -11.64 -7.82 60.37
C LEU A 29 -10.37 -8.70 60.36
N SER A 30 -9.93 -9.20 61.54
CA SER A 30 -8.78 -10.10 61.64
C SER A 30 -9.05 -11.40 60.89
N SER A 31 -10.17 -12.07 61.16
CA SER A 31 -10.56 -13.31 60.45
C SER A 31 -10.64 -13.15 58.92
N LYS A 32 -11.04 -11.97 58.43
CA LYS A 32 -11.10 -11.67 56.98
C LYS A 32 -9.73 -11.39 56.38
N ILE A 33 -8.86 -10.68 57.11
CA ILE A 33 -7.47 -10.43 56.71
C ILE A 33 -6.70 -11.75 56.68
N ASP A 34 -6.91 -12.63 57.67
CA ASP A 34 -6.26 -13.93 57.72
C ASP A 34 -6.76 -14.83 56.58
N ARG A 35 -8.05 -14.83 56.25
CA ARG A 35 -8.58 -15.53 55.06
C ARG A 35 -8.00 -15.00 53.74
N LEU A 36 -7.83 -13.69 53.60
CA LEU A 36 -7.19 -13.13 52.40
C LEU A 36 -5.70 -13.51 52.35
N ARG A 37 -5.00 -13.43 53.48
CA ARG A 37 -3.60 -13.83 53.60
C ARG A 37 -3.42 -15.30 53.24
N ASP A 38 -4.29 -16.18 53.75
CA ASP A 38 -4.29 -17.60 53.43
C ASP A 38 -4.63 -17.86 51.96
N GLY A 39 -5.57 -17.10 51.39
CA GLY A 39 -5.92 -17.16 49.97
C GLY A 39 -4.75 -16.75 49.06
N ILE A 40 -4.08 -15.64 49.38
CA ILE A 40 -2.89 -15.16 48.67
C ILE A 40 -1.74 -16.15 48.83
N LYS A 41 -1.51 -16.65 50.05
CA LYS A 41 -0.47 -17.64 50.35
C LYS A 41 -0.70 -18.92 49.56
N LYS A 42 -1.93 -19.44 49.54
CA LYS A 42 -2.32 -20.63 48.77
C LYS A 42 -2.15 -20.44 47.27
N GLU A 43 -2.42 -19.24 46.75
CA GLU A 43 -2.20 -18.94 45.33
C GLU A 43 -0.71 -18.85 44.99
N ILE A 44 0.10 -18.19 45.84
CA ILE A 44 1.57 -18.11 45.70
C ILE A 44 2.23 -19.48 45.79
N GLU A 45 1.72 -20.35 46.67
CA GLU A 45 2.22 -21.72 46.88
C GLU A 45 1.67 -22.70 45.83
N SER A 46 0.73 -22.29 44.98
CA SER A 46 0.22 -23.17 43.93
C SER A 46 1.16 -23.22 42.72
N GLU A 47 1.65 -24.42 42.41
CA GLU A 47 2.61 -24.71 41.32
C GLU A 47 2.15 -24.20 39.94
N ASN A 48 0.84 -24.11 39.71
CA ASN A 48 0.26 -23.72 38.42
C ASN A 48 0.25 -22.20 38.14
N THR A 49 0.66 -21.39 39.12
CA THR A 49 0.78 -19.94 38.97
C THR A 49 2.19 -19.54 38.54
N ILE A 50 2.34 -18.27 38.12
CA ILE A 50 3.66 -17.73 37.77
C ILE A 50 4.61 -17.81 38.98
N PHE A 51 4.11 -17.61 40.20
CA PHE A 51 4.90 -17.70 41.43
C PHE A 51 5.27 -19.14 41.77
N GLY A 52 4.35 -20.10 41.61
CA GLY A 52 4.64 -21.53 41.76
C GLY A 52 5.72 -22.01 40.79
N LYS A 53 5.59 -21.67 39.50
CA LYS A 53 6.60 -21.98 38.48
C LYS A 53 7.95 -21.30 38.73
N PHE A 54 7.93 -20.07 39.24
CA PHE A 54 9.16 -19.38 39.62
C PHE A 54 9.82 -20.03 40.83
N ARG A 55 9.04 -20.46 41.83
CA ARG A 55 9.55 -21.20 42.98
C ARG A 55 10.13 -22.54 42.57
N GLU A 56 9.40 -23.33 41.78
CA GLU A 56 9.88 -24.62 41.24
C GLU A 56 11.19 -24.43 40.45
N LEU A 57 11.28 -23.37 39.65
CA LEU A 57 12.51 -23.01 38.96
C LEU A 57 13.65 -22.66 39.95
N VAL A 58 13.38 -21.89 41.00
CA VAL A 58 14.38 -21.56 42.05
C VAL A 58 14.82 -22.80 42.82
N GLU A 59 13.90 -23.69 43.18
CA GLU A 59 14.18 -24.98 43.85
C GLU A 59 14.97 -25.92 42.92
N SER A 60 14.71 -25.88 41.60
CA SER A 60 15.53 -26.63 40.63
C SER A 60 16.99 -26.15 40.63
N PHE A 61 17.25 -24.88 40.96
CA PHE A 61 18.60 -24.36 41.10
C PHE A 61 19.28 -24.77 42.42
N GLU A 62 18.55 -25.15 43.48
CA GLU A 62 19.17 -25.59 44.75
C GLU A 62 20.05 -26.84 44.59
N GLY A 63 19.73 -27.74 43.66
CA GLY A 63 20.58 -28.88 43.32
C GLY A 63 21.75 -28.54 42.39
N ILE A 64 21.55 -27.53 41.52
CA ILE A 64 22.53 -27.12 40.51
C ILE A 64 23.66 -26.30 41.14
N ILE A 65 23.34 -25.37 42.05
CA ILE A 65 24.30 -24.44 42.66
C ILE A 65 25.46 -25.16 43.39
N PRO A 66 25.24 -26.20 44.22
CA PRO A 66 26.30 -26.95 44.88
C PRO A 66 27.18 -27.71 43.88
N GLU A 67 26.58 -28.34 42.88
CA GLU A 67 27.31 -29.03 41.81
C GLU A 67 28.15 -28.05 40.99
N GLU A 68 27.61 -26.89 40.67
CA GLU A 68 28.27 -25.87 39.86
C GLU A 68 29.43 -25.24 40.63
N LYS A 69 29.27 -25.00 41.94
CA LYS A 69 30.39 -24.63 42.84
C LYS A 69 31.50 -25.69 42.84
N GLN A 70 31.15 -26.97 42.86
CA GLN A 70 32.14 -28.05 42.79
C GLN A 70 32.84 -28.07 41.43
N ARG A 71 32.09 -27.92 40.32
CA ARG A 71 32.64 -27.84 38.96
C ARG A 71 33.60 -26.65 38.81
N TYR A 72 33.24 -25.47 39.30
CA TYR A 72 34.14 -24.31 39.26
C TYR A 72 35.40 -24.51 40.09
N ASN A 73 35.30 -25.10 41.28
CA ASN A 73 36.50 -25.42 42.06
C ASN A 73 37.41 -26.44 41.36
N ALA A 74 36.83 -27.47 40.74
CA ALA A 74 37.58 -28.44 39.95
C ALA A 74 38.26 -27.77 38.74
N ALA A 75 37.56 -26.88 38.03
CA ALA A 75 38.09 -26.14 36.89
C ALA A 75 39.22 -25.18 37.29
N VAL A 76 39.07 -24.43 38.39
CA VAL A 76 40.13 -23.55 38.93
C VAL A 76 41.35 -24.38 39.33
N LYS A 77 41.15 -25.53 39.99
CA LYS A 77 42.23 -26.44 40.35
C LYS A 77 42.94 -27.00 39.11
N ALA A 78 42.18 -27.39 38.09
CA ALA A 78 42.73 -27.86 36.81
C ALA A 78 43.56 -26.76 36.14
N LEU A 79 43.02 -25.55 35.99
CA LEU A 79 43.71 -24.39 35.41
C LEU A 79 44.99 -24.02 36.17
N SER A 80 44.96 -24.06 37.50
CA SER A 80 46.17 -23.85 38.30
C SER A 80 47.22 -24.95 38.08
N THR A 81 46.79 -26.18 37.81
CA THR A 81 47.70 -27.33 37.60
C THR A 81 48.26 -27.35 36.17
N THR A 82 47.41 -27.11 35.15
CA THR A 82 47.78 -27.18 33.73
C THR A 82 48.50 -25.93 33.25
N SER A 83 48.03 -24.76 33.67
CA SER A 83 48.51 -23.47 33.16
C SER A 83 49.46 -22.76 34.13
N LYS A 84 49.75 -23.38 35.29
CA LYS A 84 50.58 -22.83 36.37
C LYS A 84 50.14 -21.44 36.84
N LEU A 85 48.87 -21.09 36.65
CA LEU A 85 48.30 -19.83 37.08
C LEU A 85 47.90 -19.91 38.55
N SER A 86 48.26 -18.88 39.31
CA SER A 86 47.76 -18.73 40.67
C SER A 86 46.25 -18.47 40.65
N ARG A 87 45.57 -18.88 41.72
CA ARG A 87 44.14 -18.58 41.91
C ARG A 87 43.85 -17.08 41.77
N GLN A 88 44.78 -16.23 42.20
CA GLN A 88 44.63 -14.78 42.17
C GLN A 88 44.70 -14.23 40.73
N GLU A 89 45.58 -14.78 39.88
CA GLU A 89 45.64 -14.44 38.45
C GLU A 89 44.39 -14.89 37.70
N ILE A 90 43.86 -16.08 38.01
CA ILE A 90 42.60 -16.58 37.45
C ILE A 90 41.44 -15.65 37.82
N VAL A 91 41.31 -15.29 39.09
CA VAL A 91 40.26 -14.37 39.56
C VAL A 91 40.41 -12.99 38.92
N LYS A 92 41.64 -12.48 38.77
CA LYS A 92 41.91 -11.20 38.11
C LYS A 92 41.49 -11.24 36.64
N ALA A 93 41.80 -12.32 35.92
CA ALA A 93 41.41 -12.48 34.52
C ALA A 93 39.88 -12.54 34.36
N VAL A 94 39.19 -13.31 35.21
CA VAL A 94 37.72 -13.38 35.22
C VAL A 94 37.09 -12.03 35.53
N ASN A 95 37.62 -11.29 36.51
CA ASN A 95 37.13 -9.95 36.83
C ASN A 95 37.33 -8.97 35.66
N ASN A 96 38.47 -9.02 34.97
CA ASN A 96 38.69 -8.20 33.78
C ASN A 96 37.67 -8.53 32.68
N GLN A 97 37.43 -9.82 32.40
CA GLN A 97 36.41 -10.25 31.43
C GLN A 97 35.00 -9.80 31.84
N LEU A 98 34.67 -9.83 33.14
CA LEU A 98 33.39 -9.34 33.63
C LEU A 98 33.23 -7.83 33.39
N GLU A 99 34.28 -7.03 33.59
CA GLU A 99 34.23 -5.60 33.32
C GLU A 99 34.17 -5.28 31.82
N GLU A 100 34.83 -6.06 30.97
CA GLU A 100 34.66 -6.00 29.50
C GLU A 100 33.22 -6.31 29.11
N LEU A 101 32.62 -7.36 29.69
CA LEU A 101 31.24 -7.75 29.44
C LEU A 101 30.26 -6.65 29.86
N LYS A 102 30.45 -6.04 31.04
CA LYS A 102 29.64 -4.88 31.50
C LYS A 102 29.78 -3.68 30.56
N THR A 103 30.97 -3.47 30.01
CA THR A 103 31.20 -2.38 29.06
C THR A 103 30.45 -2.62 27.75
N LEU A 104 30.47 -3.87 27.25
CA LEU A 104 29.67 -4.28 26.09
C LEU A 104 28.16 -4.15 26.36
N GLU A 105 27.68 -4.58 27.53
CA GLU A 105 26.29 -4.46 27.95
C GLU A 105 25.83 -3.00 27.93
N LYS A 106 26.65 -2.08 28.48
CA LYS A 106 26.38 -0.63 28.46
C LYS A 106 26.28 -0.06 27.04
N GLY A 107 26.97 -0.64 26.05
CA GLY A 107 26.85 -0.25 24.64
C GLY A 107 25.57 -0.79 23.97
N LEU A 108 25.16 -2.01 24.34
CA LEU A 108 24.00 -2.69 23.75
C LEU A 108 22.66 -2.15 24.26
N VAL A 109 22.57 -1.79 25.55
CA VAL A 109 21.30 -1.32 26.16
C VAL A 109 20.75 -0.06 25.47
N PRO A 110 21.54 0.99 25.20
CA PRO A 110 21.09 2.15 24.44
C PRO A 110 20.71 1.81 22.99
N ALA A 111 21.48 0.95 22.33
CA ALA A 111 21.17 0.51 20.96
C ALA A 111 19.81 -0.20 20.89
N LEU A 112 19.51 -1.04 21.88
CA LEU A 112 18.22 -1.74 22.00
C LEU A 112 17.05 -0.77 22.23
N ALA A 113 17.28 0.34 22.93
CA ALA A 113 16.29 1.40 23.10
C ALA A 113 16.01 2.11 21.75
N GLY A 114 17.08 2.49 21.03
CA GLY A 114 16.96 3.11 19.70
C GLY A 114 16.18 2.24 18.71
N TRP A 115 16.50 0.95 18.65
CA TRP A 115 15.80 0.00 17.76
C TRP A 115 14.32 -0.15 18.12
N ARG A 116 13.97 -0.07 19.41
CA ARG A 116 12.57 -0.11 19.85
C ARG A 116 11.79 1.11 19.38
N ASP A 117 12.40 2.28 19.38
CA ASP A 117 11.74 3.51 18.96
C ASP A 117 11.63 3.58 17.44
N GLU A 118 12.66 3.18 16.70
CA GLU A 118 12.59 2.98 15.24
C GLU A 118 11.50 1.99 14.85
N PHE A 119 11.37 0.88 15.59
CA PHE A 119 10.31 -0.09 15.34
C PHE A 119 8.91 0.48 15.59
N LYS A 120 8.72 1.32 16.63
CA LYS A 120 7.45 2.01 16.88
C LYS A 120 7.13 2.99 15.74
N GLU A 121 8.11 3.73 15.28
CA GLU A 121 7.95 4.68 14.17
C GLU A 121 7.57 3.95 12.88
N MET A 122 8.28 2.87 12.55
CA MET A 122 7.98 2.04 11.39
C MET A 122 6.58 1.42 11.47
N LYS A 123 6.16 0.98 12.66
CA LYS A 123 4.81 0.47 12.90
C LYS A 123 3.74 1.55 12.68
N ALA A 124 3.99 2.79 13.13
CA ALA A 124 3.07 3.90 12.91
C ALA A 124 2.93 4.23 11.41
N LYS A 125 4.05 4.35 10.70
CA LYS A 125 4.08 4.56 9.23
C LYS A 125 3.35 3.44 8.48
N SER A 126 3.52 2.19 8.90
CA SER A 126 2.84 1.05 8.28
C SER A 126 1.31 1.12 8.44
N LEU A 127 0.81 1.61 9.58
CA LEU A 127 -0.62 1.81 9.80
C LEU A 127 -1.17 2.95 8.93
N GLU A 128 -0.45 4.07 8.83
CA GLU A 128 -0.82 5.20 7.98
C GLU A 128 -0.95 4.79 6.51
N ILE A 129 0.05 4.09 5.97
CA ILE A 129 0.02 3.55 4.59
C ILE A 129 -1.19 2.63 4.38
N ARG A 130 -1.52 1.79 5.36
CA ARG A 130 -2.69 0.90 5.29
C ARG A 130 -4.00 1.68 5.21
N ASP A 131 -4.11 2.77 5.96
CA ASP A 131 -5.29 3.63 5.93
C ASP A 131 -5.42 4.38 4.59
N GLU A 132 -4.31 4.85 4.03
CA GLU A 132 -4.28 5.45 2.69
C GLU A 132 -4.69 4.46 1.60
N ILE A 133 -4.14 3.24 1.61
CA ILE A 133 -4.56 2.16 0.70
C ILE A 133 -6.07 1.92 0.81
N SER A 134 -6.61 1.94 2.03
CA SER A 134 -8.04 1.75 2.26
C SER A 134 -8.88 2.89 1.68
N LYS A 135 -8.42 4.14 1.81
CA LYS A 135 -9.07 5.31 1.19
C LYS A 135 -9.02 5.26 -0.34
N LEU A 136 -7.87 4.88 -0.91
CA LEU A 136 -7.68 4.75 -2.36
C LEU A 136 -8.58 3.66 -2.95
N ARG A 137 -8.67 2.49 -2.30
CA ARG A 137 -9.58 1.41 -2.73
C ARG A 137 -11.04 1.85 -2.76
N LYS A 138 -11.50 2.61 -1.76
CA LYS A 138 -12.85 3.19 -1.75
C LYS A 138 -13.05 4.19 -2.89
N LYS A 139 -12.04 5.00 -3.20
CA LYS A 139 -12.09 5.96 -4.31
C LYS A 139 -12.18 5.25 -5.66
N ILE A 140 -11.39 4.19 -5.86
CA ILE A 140 -11.43 3.36 -7.07
C ILE A 140 -12.81 2.74 -7.25
N GLY A 141 -13.36 2.08 -6.23
CA GLY A 141 -14.68 1.45 -6.35
C GLY A 141 -15.81 2.43 -6.67
N ARG A 142 -15.72 3.68 -6.18
CA ARG A 142 -16.68 4.74 -6.57
C ARG A 142 -16.51 5.14 -8.04
N LEU A 143 -15.27 5.38 -8.49
CA LEU A 143 -14.99 5.75 -9.88
C LEU A 143 -15.43 4.65 -10.85
N GLU A 144 -15.19 3.38 -10.54
CA GLU A 144 -15.67 2.24 -11.34
C GLU A 144 -17.20 2.22 -11.45
N SER A 145 -17.92 2.57 -10.37
CA SER A 145 -19.38 2.68 -10.40
C SER A 145 -19.88 3.88 -11.22
N GLU A 146 -19.18 5.01 -11.16
CA GLU A 146 -19.46 6.21 -11.96
C GLU A 146 -19.21 5.93 -13.45
N GLU A 147 -18.09 5.30 -13.80
CA GLU A 147 -17.76 4.88 -15.17
C GLU A 147 -18.83 3.95 -15.75
N LYS A 148 -19.23 2.93 -14.97
CA LYS A 148 -20.31 2.03 -15.37
C LYS A 148 -21.64 2.76 -15.58
N GLY A 149 -21.93 3.76 -14.75
CA GLY A 149 -23.10 4.63 -14.92
C GLY A 149 -23.06 5.38 -16.24
N ILE A 150 -21.94 6.07 -16.52
CA ILE A 150 -21.75 6.83 -17.76
C ILE A 150 -21.86 5.93 -19.00
N LEU A 151 -21.26 4.74 -18.97
CA LEU A 151 -21.36 3.78 -20.08
C LEU A 151 -22.81 3.36 -20.34
N ASN A 152 -23.58 3.08 -19.29
CA ASN A 152 -25.00 2.76 -19.45
C ASN A 152 -25.80 3.93 -20.00
N ASP A 153 -25.54 5.14 -19.51
CA ASP A 153 -26.21 6.36 -19.98
C ASP A 153 -25.87 6.65 -21.45
N MET A 154 -24.63 6.41 -21.87
CA MET A 154 -24.20 6.55 -23.25
C MET A 154 -24.94 5.58 -24.18
N VAL A 155 -25.04 4.31 -23.79
CA VAL A 155 -25.81 3.30 -24.55
C VAL A 155 -27.29 3.64 -24.60
N ALA A 156 -27.86 4.19 -23.51
CA ALA A 156 -29.24 4.64 -23.51
C ALA A 156 -29.46 5.81 -24.48
N ARG A 157 -28.59 6.82 -24.44
CA ARG A 157 -28.64 7.97 -25.36
C ARG A 157 -28.44 7.58 -26.82
N GLU A 158 -27.55 6.62 -27.10
CA GLU A 158 -27.34 6.10 -28.46
C GLU A 158 -28.65 5.51 -29.02
N LYS A 159 -29.37 4.72 -28.21
CA LYS A 159 -30.69 4.17 -28.58
C LYS A 159 -31.76 5.25 -28.75
N GLU A 160 -31.70 6.32 -27.95
CA GLU A 160 -32.61 7.46 -28.11
C GLU A 160 -32.31 8.28 -29.38
N MET A 161 -31.06 8.29 -29.84
CA MET A 161 -30.62 9.04 -31.03
C MET A 161 -30.96 8.31 -32.34
N GLU A 162 -30.96 6.98 -32.34
CA GLU A 162 -31.30 6.13 -33.50
C GLU A 162 -32.62 6.53 -34.21
N PRO A 163 -33.77 6.74 -33.52
CA PRO A 163 -35.01 7.17 -34.18
C PRO A 163 -34.94 8.61 -34.71
N VAL A 164 -34.16 9.49 -34.09
CA VAL A 164 -33.95 10.86 -34.55
C VAL A 164 -33.16 10.85 -35.85
N GLU A 165 -32.06 10.10 -35.91
CA GLU A 165 -31.26 9.91 -37.12
C GLU A 165 -32.09 9.35 -38.27
N LYS A 166 -32.93 8.34 -37.98
CA LYS A 166 -33.86 7.77 -38.96
C LYS A 166 -34.84 8.81 -39.49
N SER A 167 -35.49 9.56 -38.59
CA SER A 167 -36.49 10.59 -38.96
C SER A 167 -35.87 11.70 -39.82
N VAL A 168 -34.66 12.14 -39.47
CA VAL A 168 -33.90 13.14 -40.25
C VAL A 168 -33.55 12.60 -41.63
N GLY A 169 -33.11 11.34 -41.73
CA GLY A 169 -32.82 10.68 -43.02
C GLY A 169 -34.06 10.55 -43.92
N GLU A 170 -35.21 10.20 -43.34
CA GLU A 170 -36.50 10.17 -44.04
C GLU A 170 -36.87 11.56 -44.59
N LEU A 171 -36.77 12.61 -43.77
CA LEU A 171 -37.02 14.00 -44.21
C LEU A 171 -36.11 14.46 -45.34
N PHE A 172 -34.80 14.15 -45.29
CA PHE A 172 -33.88 14.49 -46.39
C PHE A 172 -34.23 13.76 -47.69
N THR A 173 -34.72 12.53 -47.60
CA THR A 173 -35.16 11.76 -48.77
C THR A 173 -36.42 12.37 -49.38
N GLU A 174 -37.39 12.77 -48.54
CA GLU A 174 -38.62 13.45 -48.95
C GLU A 174 -38.30 14.79 -49.63
N MET A 175 -37.50 15.66 -48.99
CA MET A 175 -37.07 16.93 -49.59
C MET A 175 -36.32 16.74 -50.91
N GLY A 176 -35.47 15.72 -51.01
CA GLY A 176 -34.76 15.38 -52.25
C GLY A 176 -35.72 15.00 -53.39
N ALA A 177 -36.78 14.25 -53.08
CA ALA A 177 -37.82 13.90 -54.02
C ALA A 177 -38.63 15.13 -54.47
N GLU A 178 -39.01 16.01 -53.53
CA GLU A 178 -39.71 17.26 -53.84
C GLU A 178 -38.89 18.19 -54.74
N ILE A 179 -37.60 18.38 -54.44
CA ILE A 179 -36.69 19.20 -55.28
C ILE A 179 -36.62 18.61 -56.69
N THR A 180 -36.55 17.29 -56.81
CA THR A 180 -36.51 16.60 -58.11
C THR A 180 -37.82 16.79 -58.89
N ASP A 181 -38.97 16.70 -58.24
CA ASP A 181 -40.28 16.97 -58.85
C ASP A 181 -40.42 18.43 -59.30
N ILE A 182 -40.02 19.39 -58.45
CA ILE A 182 -39.99 20.81 -58.81
C ILE A 182 -39.09 21.06 -60.02
N LYS A 183 -37.90 20.46 -60.04
CA LYS A 183 -36.98 20.57 -61.18
C LYS A 183 -37.62 20.04 -62.46
N LYS A 184 -38.27 18.87 -62.40
CA LYS A 184 -38.98 18.28 -63.53
C LYS A 184 -40.08 19.20 -64.06
N LYS A 185 -40.91 19.76 -63.16
CA LYS A 185 -41.95 20.74 -63.52
C LYS A 185 -41.36 21.97 -64.21
N ILE A 186 -40.25 22.52 -63.71
CA ILE A 186 -39.56 23.65 -64.34
C ILE A 186 -39.06 23.29 -65.75
N GLU A 187 -38.47 22.11 -65.93
CA GLU A 187 -38.04 21.63 -67.24
C GLU A 187 -39.23 21.52 -68.21
N GLU A 188 -40.35 20.91 -67.80
CA GLU A 188 -41.58 20.80 -68.61
C GLU A 188 -42.11 22.18 -69.06
N PHE A 189 -42.21 23.15 -68.15
CA PHE A 189 -42.60 24.54 -68.50
C PHE A 189 -41.61 25.22 -69.46
N THR A 190 -40.32 24.88 -69.39
CA THR A 190 -39.29 25.41 -70.28
C THR A 190 -39.41 24.83 -71.70
N PHE A 191 -39.83 23.56 -71.83
CA PHE A 191 -40.07 22.92 -73.13
C PHE A 191 -41.37 23.40 -73.82
N GLU A 192 -42.43 23.72 -73.08
CA GLU A 192 -43.67 24.30 -73.65
C GLU A 192 -43.48 25.76 -74.14
N GLY A 193 -42.52 26.49 -73.59
CA GLY A 193 -42.18 27.86 -74.03
C GLY A 193 -41.27 27.93 -75.27
N ALA A 194 -40.72 26.82 -75.76
CA ALA A 194 -39.68 26.79 -76.79
C ALA A 194 -40.19 26.68 -78.24
N ALA A 195 -41.45 27.01 -78.50
CA ALA A 195 -42.02 27.12 -79.86
C ALA A 195 -42.34 28.57 -80.23
N SER A 196 -41.37 29.49 -80.18
CA SER A 196 -41.42 30.81 -80.85
C SER A 196 -40.03 31.45 -80.99
N GLN A 197 -39.45 31.25 -82.19
CA GLN A 197 -38.42 32.02 -82.92
C GLN A 197 -37.02 32.37 -82.33
N PRO A 198 -35.97 32.38 -83.19
CA PRO A 198 -34.58 32.72 -82.86
C PRO A 198 -34.29 34.23 -83.08
N ILE A 199 -33.27 34.81 -82.41
CA ILE A 199 -32.50 36.06 -82.75
C ILE A 199 -31.56 36.43 -81.55
N PRO A 200 -30.38 37.09 -81.70
CA PRO A 200 -29.04 36.54 -81.97
C PRO A 200 -28.03 36.90 -80.82
N PRO A 201 -26.70 36.63 -80.92
CA PRO A 201 -25.78 36.88 -79.80
C PRO A 201 -25.31 38.34 -79.77
N ARG A 202 -25.37 38.98 -78.60
CA ARG A 202 -24.63 40.22 -78.35
C ARG A 202 -23.89 40.19 -77.02
N ALA A 203 -22.68 40.73 -77.11
CA ALA A 203 -21.58 40.57 -76.20
C ALA A 203 -21.61 41.47 -74.97
N SER A 204 -20.75 41.07 -74.04
CA SER A 204 -19.88 41.88 -73.19
C SER A 204 -20.41 42.38 -71.83
N ILE A 205 -19.73 41.82 -70.81
CA ILE A 205 -19.09 42.50 -69.67
C ILE A 205 -20.03 43.13 -68.64
N HIS A 206 -20.08 42.51 -67.45
CA HIS A 206 -19.55 43.17 -66.26
C HIS A 206 -19.02 42.13 -65.26
N LYS A 207 -17.72 42.24 -65.01
CA LYS A 207 -16.96 41.56 -63.97
C LYS A 207 -17.07 42.44 -62.73
N SER A 208 -17.76 41.96 -61.70
CA SER A 208 -17.75 42.57 -60.37
C SER A 208 -17.08 41.59 -59.41
N ASP A 209 -15.80 41.85 -59.18
CA ASP A 209 -15.04 41.33 -58.05
C ASP A 209 -15.62 41.93 -56.76
N ILE A 210 -16.09 41.09 -55.84
CA ILE A 210 -16.22 41.43 -54.41
C ILE A 210 -15.50 40.34 -53.60
N PRO A 211 -14.54 40.71 -52.73
CA PRO A 211 -13.74 39.79 -51.93
C PRO A 211 -14.36 39.55 -50.54
N GLY A 212 -14.24 38.33 -50.06
CA GLY A 212 -14.54 37.93 -48.67
C GLY A 212 -14.93 36.45 -48.65
N GLU A 213 -14.54 35.63 -47.69
CA GLU A 213 -13.63 35.72 -46.56
C GLU A 213 -13.31 34.26 -46.19
N GLU A 214 -12.16 34.03 -45.58
CA GLU A 214 -11.80 32.90 -44.71
C GLU A 214 -11.95 31.45 -45.24
N LYS A 215 -10.82 30.88 -45.71
CA LYS A 215 -10.55 29.45 -45.56
C LYS A 215 -9.64 29.21 -44.37
N GLY A 216 -10.25 29.02 -43.21
CA GLY A 216 -9.69 28.21 -42.14
C GLY A 216 -9.94 26.72 -42.39
N GLY A 217 -9.13 25.86 -41.76
CA GLY A 217 -9.47 24.45 -41.57
C GLY A 217 -8.57 23.48 -42.33
N GLY A 218 -7.57 22.97 -41.62
CA GLY A 218 -6.64 21.96 -42.09
C GLY A 218 -7.30 20.65 -42.52
N LYS A 219 -6.66 19.99 -43.47
CA LYS A 219 -6.82 18.57 -43.73
C LYS A 219 -5.53 17.85 -43.33
N GLN A 220 -5.54 17.28 -42.13
CA GLN A 220 -4.69 16.14 -41.81
C GLN A 220 -5.18 14.95 -42.64
N LYS A 221 -4.32 14.49 -43.55
CA LYS A 221 -4.49 13.25 -44.29
C LYS A 221 -3.78 12.17 -43.48
N ASN A 222 -4.52 11.42 -42.68
CA ASN A 222 -4.04 10.18 -42.08
C ASN A 222 -4.01 9.12 -43.19
N GLU A 223 -2.83 8.89 -43.73
CA GLU A 223 -2.54 7.73 -44.57
C GLU A 223 -1.95 6.67 -43.65
N ILE A 224 -2.76 5.65 -43.35
CA ILE A 224 -2.36 4.43 -42.67
C ILE A 224 -1.32 3.75 -43.57
N ARG A 225 -0.06 3.76 -43.14
CA ARG A 225 0.99 2.93 -43.70
C ARG A 225 1.64 2.16 -42.55
N GLU A 226 1.23 0.90 -42.42
CA GLU A 226 1.99 -0.12 -41.71
C GLU A 226 3.42 -0.13 -42.26
N SER A 227 4.40 0.07 -41.38
CA SER A 227 5.82 -0.13 -41.66
C SER A 227 6.51 -0.49 -40.36
N SER A 228 6.80 -1.78 -40.24
CA SER A 228 7.50 -2.42 -39.13
C SER A 228 8.95 -1.95 -39.06
N ALA A 229 9.30 -1.18 -38.03
CA ALA A 229 10.64 -1.03 -37.49
C ALA A 229 10.54 -0.53 -36.03
N PRO A 230 11.44 -0.95 -35.11
CA PRO A 230 11.36 -0.53 -33.71
C PRO A 230 11.60 0.96 -33.64
N GLN A 231 10.62 1.71 -33.13
CA GLN A 231 10.87 3.08 -32.69
C GLN A 231 11.76 2.98 -31.46
N ASP A 232 13.05 3.28 -31.62
CA ASP A 232 13.92 3.65 -30.50
C ASP A 232 13.34 4.94 -29.91
N THR A 233 12.47 4.76 -28.92
CA THR A 233 12.05 5.80 -28.00
C THR A 233 13.33 6.29 -27.31
N GLU A 234 13.65 7.57 -27.52
CA GLU A 234 14.85 8.33 -27.10
C GLU A 234 15.26 8.19 -25.62
N TRP A 235 14.51 7.42 -24.83
CA TRP A 235 14.63 7.23 -23.39
C TRP A 235 14.87 5.77 -22.98
N GLU A 236 15.24 4.91 -23.93
CA GLU A 236 15.45 3.47 -23.70
C GLU A 236 16.75 2.98 -24.36
N LYS A 237 17.58 2.28 -23.58
CA LYS A 237 18.84 1.66 -24.09
C LYS A 237 19.05 0.27 -23.50
N ALA A 238 20.01 -0.49 -24.01
CA ALA A 238 20.35 -1.81 -23.47
C ALA A 238 21.23 -1.69 -22.21
N CYS A 239 20.97 -2.54 -21.22
CA CYS A 239 21.77 -2.63 -20.00
C CYS A 239 23.10 -3.33 -20.28
N PRO A 240 24.26 -2.72 -19.93
CA PRO A 240 25.56 -3.33 -20.18
C PRO A 240 25.82 -4.58 -19.34
N MET A 241 25.10 -4.76 -18.22
CA MET A 241 25.31 -5.89 -17.31
C MET A 241 24.52 -7.14 -17.68
N CYS A 242 23.29 -6.98 -18.17
CA CYS A 242 22.39 -8.11 -18.41
C CYS A 242 21.73 -8.14 -19.79
N GLY A 243 21.96 -7.12 -20.63
CA GLY A 243 21.28 -6.98 -21.93
C GLY A 243 19.80 -6.61 -21.82
N GLY A 244 19.25 -6.47 -20.61
CA GLY A 244 17.87 -6.04 -20.38
C GLY A 244 17.62 -4.57 -20.75
N ARG A 245 16.38 -4.12 -20.68
CA ARG A 245 16.02 -2.73 -21.00
C ARG A 245 16.40 -1.78 -19.85
N LEU A 246 17.03 -0.67 -20.21
CA LEU A 246 17.35 0.45 -19.35
C LEU A 246 16.38 1.58 -19.66
N SER A 247 15.74 2.15 -18.64
CA SER A 247 14.82 3.27 -18.78
C SER A 247 15.39 4.51 -18.09
N PHE A 248 15.30 5.67 -18.75
CA PHE A 248 15.77 6.92 -18.17
C PHE A 248 14.73 7.52 -17.21
N HIS A 249 15.15 7.75 -15.96
CA HIS A 249 14.37 8.49 -14.98
C HIS A 249 14.73 9.97 -15.04
N VAL A 250 13.83 10.77 -15.61
CA VAL A 250 14.02 12.22 -15.79
C VAL A 250 14.23 12.93 -14.45
N LYS A 251 13.55 12.49 -13.39
CA LYS A 251 13.63 13.11 -12.06
C LYS A 251 15.01 13.01 -11.42
N ASP A 252 15.69 11.89 -11.65
CA ASP A 252 16.93 11.53 -10.98
C ASP A 252 18.15 11.60 -11.93
N GLU A 253 17.93 12.04 -13.19
CA GLU A 253 18.92 12.11 -14.26
C GLU A 253 19.75 10.82 -14.43
N MET A 254 19.12 9.67 -14.20
CA MET A 254 19.79 8.37 -14.18
C MET A 254 19.06 7.33 -15.04
N TRP A 255 19.83 6.39 -15.55
CA TRP A 255 19.31 5.20 -16.20
C TRP A 255 19.20 4.06 -15.19
N LEU A 256 18.08 3.35 -15.19
CA LEU A 256 17.86 2.18 -14.34
C LEU A 256 17.52 0.94 -15.16
N CYS A 257 18.13 -0.20 -14.79
CA CYS A 257 17.70 -1.51 -15.25
C CYS A 257 16.77 -2.14 -14.21
N TYR A 258 15.52 -2.40 -14.57
CA TYR A 258 14.61 -3.12 -13.66
C TYR A 258 14.90 -4.62 -13.56
N THR A 259 15.74 -5.18 -14.44
CA THR A 259 16.09 -6.60 -14.42
C THR A 259 17.20 -6.91 -13.42
N CYS A 260 18.24 -6.08 -13.37
CA CYS A 260 19.41 -6.31 -12.50
C CYS A 260 19.72 -5.18 -11.52
N ALA A 261 18.85 -4.16 -11.43
CA ALA A 261 19.04 -2.96 -10.61
C ALA A 261 20.36 -2.20 -10.89
N TYR A 262 20.87 -2.29 -12.12
CA TYR A 262 22.02 -1.51 -12.56
C TYR A 262 21.63 -0.04 -12.77
N GLU A 263 22.47 0.87 -12.28
CA GLU A 263 22.27 2.31 -12.32
C GLU A 263 23.42 2.99 -13.07
N GLU A 264 23.09 3.95 -13.94
CA GLU A 264 24.08 4.73 -14.70
C GLU A 264 23.67 6.21 -14.73
N SER A 265 24.48 7.09 -14.15
CA SER A 265 24.23 8.53 -14.13
C SER A 265 24.51 9.17 -15.50
N LYS A 266 23.71 10.16 -15.91
CA LYS A 266 23.92 10.90 -17.17
C LYS A 266 25.22 11.72 -17.22
N LYS A 267 25.89 11.94 -16.08
CA LYS A 267 27.14 12.70 -15.98
C LYS A 267 28.34 11.79 -16.29
N GLY A 268 28.67 11.68 -17.57
CA GLY A 268 29.94 11.21 -18.10
C GLY A 268 30.52 12.25 -19.04
#